data_AF-A0A1I6Q4R7-F1
#
_entry.id   AF-A0A1I6Q4R7-F1
#
_cell.length_a   1.000
_cell.length_b   1.000
_cell.length_c   1.000
_cell.angle_alpha   90.00
_cell.angle_beta   90.00
_cell.angle_gamma   90.00
#
_symmetry.space_group_name_H-M   'P 1'
#
loop_
_entity.id
_entity.type
_entity.pdbx_description
1 polymer ?
#
loop_
_entity_poly.entity_id
_entity_poly.type
_entity_poly.pdbx_seq_one_letter_code
_entity_poly.pdbx_strand_id
1 'polypeptide(L)'
;MSTDTPSDRGAGPRRIEVYEGREAVVEFDPDLTFECVDDCTWCCHHGVLLYDRDLIELAARANLAETTTDFRGEKFVTREPKDREAHVDEDGNACAFLREDGLCSLHLEEDWKPTRCSVFPLGVWLEEGDLHVDIRDSAHDHCDGLNVSDRRVIENLEAFLPEVLWDLENPDSERVL
;
A
#
# COMPACT_ATOMS: atom_id res chain seq x y z
N MET A 1 0.87 -44.43 -10.90
CA MET A 1 -0.03 -43.43 -11.51
C MET A 1 0.43 -42.09 -10.98
N SER A 2 1.26 -41.41 -11.76
CA SER A 2 1.78 -40.09 -11.45
C SER A 2 0.68 -39.07 -11.73
N THR A 3 0.33 -38.26 -10.75
CA THR A 3 -0.40 -37.02 -10.95
C THR A 3 0.60 -35.89 -10.74
N ASP A 4 1.31 -35.56 -11.82
CA ASP A 4 1.99 -34.28 -11.96
C ASP A 4 0.91 -33.20 -11.92
N THR A 5 0.84 -32.48 -10.81
CA THR A 5 0.18 -31.19 -10.73
C THR A 5 1.17 -30.20 -11.36
N PRO A 6 0.79 -29.41 -12.38
CA PRO A 6 1.68 -28.36 -12.86
C PRO A 6 1.78 -27.33 -11.73
N SER A 7 2.93 -27.33 -11.06
CA SER A 7 3.37 -26.21 -10.25
C SER A 7 3.46 -25.02 -11.18
N ASP A 8 2.50 -24.12 -11.04
CA ASP A 8 2.48 -22.81 -11.63
C ASP A 8 3.80 -22.12 -11.28
N ARG A 9 4.71 -22.06 -12.26
CA ARG A 9 5.93 -21.29 -12.14
C ARG A 9 5.55 -19.91 -12.63
N GLY A 10 5.07 -19.10 -11.69
CA GLY A 10 4.81 -17.68 -11.88
C GLY A 10 5.94 -17.06 -12.70
N ALA A 11 5.56 -16.23 -13.66
CA ALA A 11 6.51 -15.58 -14.55
C ALA A 11 7.65 -14.94 -13.74
N GLY A 12 8.90 -15.29 -14.03
CA GLY A 12 10.04 -14.74 -13.30
C GLY A 12 10.13 -13.21 -13.38
N PRO A 13 11.00 -12.58 -12.58
CA PRO A 13 11.07 -11.13 -12.40
C PRO A 13 11.15 -10.36 -13.72
N ARG A 14 10.41 -9.27 -13.83
CA ARG A 14 10.30 -8.46 -15.06
C ARG A 14 10.60 -7.00 -14.78
N ARG A 15 11.49 -6.41 -15.56
CA ARG A 15 11.77 -4.98 -15.50
C ARG A 15 10.75 -4.20 -16.34
N ILE A 16 10.05 -3.26 -15.72
CA ILE A 16 9.03 -2.42 -16.35
C ILE A 16 9.38 -0.95 -16.10
N GLU A 17 9.40 -0.15 -17.15
CA GLU A 17 9.50 1.31 -17.04
C GLU A 17 8.15 1.87 -16.57
N VAL A 18 8.13 2.50 -15.41
CA VAL A 18 6.92 3.06 -14.78
C VAL A 18 6.78 4.55 -15.10
N TYR A 19 7.90 5.27 -15.05
CA TYR A 19 8.03 6.66 -15.49
C TYR A 19 9.27 6.77 -16.38
N GLU A 20 9.42 7.88 -17.12
CA GLU A 20 10.60 8.12 -17.97
C GLU A 20 11.91 7.94 -17.18
N GLY A 21 12.66 6.89 -17.49
CA GLY A 21 13.92 6.53 -16.83
C GLY A 21 13.79 5.96 -15.41
N ARG A 22 12.58 5.61 -14.95
CA ARG A 22 12.34 4.97 -13.65
C ARG A 22 11.73 3.59 -13.85
N GLU A 23 12.53 2.56 -13.56
CA GLU A 23 12.14 1.16 -13.74
C GLU A 23 11.86 0.48 -12.40
N ALA A 24 10.95 -0.49 -12.42
CA ALA A 24 10.68 -1.39 -11.31
C ALA A 24 10.85 -2.86 -11.76
N VAL A 25 11.36 -3.70 -10.87
CA VAL A 25 11.38 -5.15 -11.03
C VAL A 25 10.11 -5.71 -10.42
N VAL A 26 9.22 -6.23 -11.27
CA VAL A 26 7.93 -6.80 -10.89
C VAL A 26 8.07 -8.31 -10.73
N GLU A 27 7.63 -8.83 -9.59
CA GLU A 27 7.74 -10.25 -9.22
C GLU A 27 6.39 -10.97 -9.09
N PHE A 28 5.28 -10.24 -9.14
CA PHE A 28 3.93 -10.81 -9.12
C PHE A 28 3.46 -11.31 -10.50
N ASP A 29 2.37 -12.10 -10.51
CA ASP A 29 1.73 -12.59 -11.74
C ASP A 29 1.29 -11.43 -12.67
N PRO A 30 1.80 -11.32 -13.91
CA PRO A 30 1.41 -10.24 -14.82
C PRO A 30 -0.10 -10.21 -15.13
N ASP A 31 -0.84 -11.30 -14.96
CA ASP A 31 -2.29 -11.36 -15.17
C ASP A 31 -3.08 -10.91 -13.93
N LEU A 32 -2.41 -10.63 -12.80
CA LEU A 32 -3.03 -10.11 -11.59
C LEU A 32 -3.74 -8.78 -11.87
N THR A 33 -5.00 -8.69 -11.41
CA THR A 33 -5.79 -7.48 -11.44
C THR A 33 -6.07 -6.95 -10.04
N PHE A 34 -6.29 -5.65 -9.95
CA PHE A 34 -6.65 -5.01 -8.69
C PHE A 34 -7.58 -3.82 -8.91
N GLU A 35 -8.57 -3.72 -8.03
CA GLU A 35 -9.39 -2.53 -7.87
C GLU A 35 -9.73 -2.34 -6.38
N CYS A 36 -9.71 -1.10 -5.90
CA CYS A 36 -10.22 -0.81 -4.57
C CYS A 36 -11.72 -1.09 -4.55
N VAL A 37 -12.15 -1.97 -3.66
CA VAL A 37 -13.57 -2.29 -3.45
C VAL A 37 -14.12 -1.53 -2.26
N ASP A 38 -15.44 -1.31 -2.26
CA ASP A 38 -16.15 -0.73 -1.13
C ASP A 38 -15.99 -1.62 0.13
N ASP A 39 -16.08 -1.01 1.31
CA ASP A 39 -15.92 -1.64 2.63
C ASP A 39 -14.54 -2.23 2.96
N CYS A 40 -13.58 -2.28 2.01
CA CYS A 40 -12.22 -2.75 2.27
C CYS A 40 -11.37 -1.68 2.97
N THR A 41 -10.97 -1.92 4.23
CA THR A 41 -10.24 -0.95 5.07
C THR A 41 -8.92 -1.47 5.62
N TRP A 42 -8.42 -2.60 5.11
CA TRP A 42 -7.23 -3.28 5.61
C TRP A 42 -5.97 -2.40 5.63
N CYS A 43 -5.82 -1.50 4.65
CA CYS A 43 -4.70 -0.54 4.62
C CYS A 43 -4.70 0.42 5.82
N CYS A 44 -5.84 0.59 6.49
CA CYS A 44 -6.01 1.48 7.64
C CYS A 44 -5.81 0.79 8.99
N HIS A 45 -5.57 -0.53 9.03
CA HIS A 45 -5.50 -1.31 10.27
C HIS A 45 -4.09 -1.34 10.89
N HIS A 46 -3.01 -1.20 10.11
CA HIS A 46 -1.65 -1.49 10.62
C HIS A 46 -0.79 -0.26 10.96
N GLY A 47 -1.37 0.94 10.87
CA GLY A 47 -0.62 2.19 10.97
C GLY A 47 0.24 2.43 9.73
N VAL A 48 0.22 3.66 9.23
CA VAL A 48 0.83 3.99 7.93
C VAL A 48 2.11 4.76 8.18
N LEU A 49 3.27 4.17 7.89
CA LEU A 49 4.54 4.89 7.91
C LEU A 49 4.48 6.08 6.95
N LEU A 50 4.98 7.23 7.41
CA LEU A 50 5.07 8.46 6.65
C LEU A 50 6.54 8.75 6.34
N TYR A 51 6.87 8.86 5.05
CA TYR A 51 8.18 9.37 4.65
C TYR A 51 8.23 10.89 4.84
N ASP A 52 9.43 11.49 4.80
CA ASP A 52 9.61 12.93 4.97
C ASP A 52 8.73 13.76 4.03
N ARG A 53 8.59 13.32 2.77
CA ARG A 53 7.70 13.96 1.80
C ARG A 53 6.23 13.86 2.21
N ASP A 54 5.80 12.71 2.74
CA ASP A 54 4.44 12.54 3.24
C ASP A 54 4.16 13.46 4.43
N LEU A 55 5.15 13.69 5.31
CA LEU A 55 5.00 14.60 6.44
C LEU A 55 4.81 16.06 6.00
N ILE A 56 5.55 16.51 5.00
CA ILE A 56 5.41 17.86 4.43
C ILE A 56 4.01 18.03 3.82
N GLU A 57 3.56 17.06 3.02
CA GLU A 57 2.24 17.08 2.41
C GLU A 57 1.14 16.99 3.47
N LEU A 58 1.28 16.11 4.46
CA LEU A 58 0.30 15.95 5.52
C LEU A 58 0.17 17.21 6.38
N ALA A 59 1.27 17.94 6.63
CA ALA A 59 1.24 19.19 7.40
C ALA A 59 0.38 20.29 6.76
N ALA A 60 0.17 20.24 5.45
CA ALA A 60 -0.72 21.16 4.75
C ALA A 60 -2.21 20.80 4.91
N ARG A 61 -2.52 19.58 5.35
CA ARG A 61 -3.86 18.97 5.33
C ARG A 61 -4.39 18.63 6.73
N ALA A 62 -3.49 18.35 7.67
CA ALA A 62 -3.85 17.90 9.02
C ALA A 62 -2.85 18.38 10.08
N ASN A 63 -3.31 18.38 11.34
CA ASN A 63 -2.44 18.64 12.48
C ASN A 63 -1.56 17.41 12.75
N LEU A 64 -0.26 17.52 12.45
CA LEU A 64 0.69 16.42 12.64
C LEU A 64 0.76 15.93 14.09
N ALA A 65 0.60 16.81 15.08
CA ALA A 65 0.67 16.42 16.49
C ALA A 65 -0.52 15.54 16.93
N GLU A 66 -1.66 15.66 16.24
CA GLU A 66 -2.87 14.88 16.53
C GLU A 66 -2.93 13.61 15.67
N THR A 67 -2.40 13.67 14.46
CA THR A 67 -2.60 12.64 13.44
C THR A 67 -1.38 11.75 13.19
N THR A 68 -0.28 11.99 13.90
CA THR A 68 0.92 11.15 13.82
C THR A 68 1.39 10.66 15.18
N THR A 69 2.03 9.48 15.18
CA THR A 69 2.70 8.87 16.32
C THR A 69 4.14 8.50 15.95
N ASP A 70 5.04 8.57 16.93
CA ASP A 70 6.44 8.19 16.77
C ASP A 70 6.67 6.75 17.24
N PHE A 71 7.30 5.94 16.39
CA PHE A 71 7.71 4.58 16.74
C PHE A 71 9.07 4.27 16.14
N ARG A 72 10.01 3.82 16.99
CA ARG A 72 11.39 3.46 16.59
C ARG A 72 12.13 4.54 15.77
N GLY A 73 11.81 5.82 16.01
CA GLY A 73 12.43 6.95 15.32
C GLY A 73 11.76 7.33 14.01
N GLU A 74 10.62 6.73 13.69
CA GLU A 74 9.84 6.99 12.49
C GLU A 74 8.45 7.52 12.82
N LYS A 75 7.86 8.26 11.89
CA LYS A 75 6.49 8.77 12.04
C LYS A 75 5.50 7.90 11.30
N PHE A 76 4.42 7.57 11.98
CA PHE A 76 3.29 6.84 11.42
C PHE A 76 2.03 7.67 11.59
N VAL A 77 1.04 7.45 10.73
CA VAL A 77 -0.32 7.89 11.00
C VAL A 77 -0.83 7.21 12.27
N THR A 78 -1.41 8.00 13.16
CA THR A 78 -1.97 7.51 14.41
C THR A 78 -3.09 6.51 14.13
N ARG A 79 -3.03 5.38 14.83
CA ARG A 79 -4.19 4.51 15.04
C ARG A 79 -4.88 4.94 16.33
N GLU A 80 -6.20 5.08 16.26
CA GLU A 80 -7.01 5.52 17.40
C GLU A 80 -8.26 4.64 17.56
N PRO A 81 -8.81 4.54 18.78
CA PRO A 81 -10.07 3.86 19.02
C PRO A 81 -11.19 4.50 18.20
N LYS A 82 -12.01 3.68 17.55
CA LYS A 82 -13.25 4.13 16.90
C LYS A 82 -14.44 3.51 17.64
N ASP A 83 -15.49 4.29 17.86
CA ASP A 83 -16.71 3.85 18.56
C ASP A 83 -17.65 3.08 17.60
N ARG A 84 -17.16 1.98 17.03
CA ARG A 84 -17.86 1.14 16.05
C ARG A 84 -17.19 -0.23 15.90
N GLU A 85 -17.95 -1.21 15.41
CA GLU A 85 -17.45 -2.58 15.15
C GLU A 85 -17.03 -2.82 13.70
N ALA A 86 -17.45 -1.96 12.77
CA ALA A 86 -17.10 -2.06 11.35
C ALA A 86 -15.92 -1.15 10.99
N HIS A 87 -15.12 -1.56 10.00
CA HIS A 87 -13.97 -0.82 9.48
C HIS A 87 -12.95 -0.45 10.57
N VAL A 88 -12.72 -1.39 11.49
CA VAL A 88 -11.73 -1.33 12.54
C VAL A 88 -11.01 -2.66 12.61
N ASP A 89 -9.81 -2.65 13.18
CA ASP A 89 -9.07 -3.88 13.46
C ASP A 89 -9.65 -4.61 14.69
N GLU A 90 -9.12 -5.79 15.02
CA GLU A 90 -9.58 -6.64 16.14
C GLU A 90 -9.54 -5.93 17.51
N ASP A 91 -8.68 -4.94 17.66
CA ASP A 91 -8.53 -4.12 18.87
C ASP A 91 -9.48 -2.90 18.92
N GLY A 92 -10.34 -2.72 17.91
CA GLY A 92 -11.25 -1.58 17.76
C GLY A 92 -10.57 -0.29 17.30
N ASN A 93 -9.27 -0.34 16.94
CA ASN A 93 -8.54 0.83 16.47
C ASN A 93 -8.44 0.85 14.94
N ALA A 94 -8.42 2.06 14.38
CA ALA A 94 -8.13 2.28 12.97
C ALA A 94 -7.36 3.58 12.76
N CYS A 95 -6.84 3.77 11.54
CA CYS A 95 -6.26 5.03 11.07
C CYS A 95 -7.13 6.25 11.44
N ALA A 96 -6.50 7.32 11.92
CA ALA A 96 -7.17 8.58 12.25
C ALA A 96 -8.02 9.14 11.09
N PHE A 97 -7.59 8.92 9.84
CA PHE A 97 -8.28 9.38 8.63
C PHE A 97 -9.35 8.43 8.08
N LEU A 98 -9.60 7.29 8.74
CA LEU A 98 -10.67 6.39 8.35
C LEU A 98 -12.01 6.88 8.90
N ARG A 99 -12.94 7.16 7.99
CA ARG A 99 -14.29 7.64 8.29
C ARG A 99 -15.23 6.49 8.65
N GLU A 100 -16.39 6.85 9.21
CA GLU A 100 -17.46 5.93 9.60
C GLU A 100 -17.99 5.06 8.44
N ASP A 101 -17.97 5.61 7.22
CA ASP A 101 -18.40 4.96 5.98
C ASP A 101 -17.31 4.08 5.32
N GLY A 102 -16.20 3.83 6.01
CA GLY A 102 -15.09 3.02 5.50
C GLY A 102 -14.18 3.74 4.50
N LEU A 103 -14.47 5.02 4.20
CA LEU A 103 -13.70 5.79 3.22
C LEU A 103 -12.58 6.60 3.90
N CYS A 104 -11.50 6.85 3.15
CA CYS A 104 -10.37 7.64 3.62
C CYS A 104 -10.64 9.14 3.39
N SER A 105 -10.62 9.95 4.46
CA SER A 105 -10.85 11.39 4.35
C SER A 105 -9.79 12.10 3.50
N LEU A 106 -8.51 11.76 3.65
CA LEU A 106 -7.43 12.35 2.84
C LEU A 106 -7.67 12.14 1.34
N HIS A 107 -8.11 10.95 0.95
CA HIS A 107 -8.35 10.68 -0.46
C HIS A 107 -9.57 11.43 -1.00
N LEU A 108 -10.67 11.38 -0.25
CA LEU A 108 -11.93 11.99 -0.69
C LEU A 108 -11.87 13.52 -0.72
N GLU A 109 -11.21 14.11 0.27
CA GLU A 109 -11.27 15.55 0.52
C GLU A 109 -10.06 16.27 -0.05
N GLU A 110 -8.90 15.62 -0.09
CA GLU A 110 -7.62 16.23 -0.50
C GLU A 110 -7.05 15.64 -1.79
N ASP A 111 -7.74 14.67 -2.41
CA ASP A 111 -7.27 13.91 -3.58
C ASP A 111 -5.83 13.39 -3.39
N TRP A 112 -5.51 12.98 -2.16
CA TRP A 112 -4.17 12.64 -1.76
C TRP A 112 -4.15 11.50 -0.75
N LYS A 113 -3.10 10.68 -0.81
CA LYS A 113 -2.81 9.63 0.17
C LYS A 113 -1.30 9.61 0.44
N PRO A 114 -0.86 9.20 1.64
CA PRO A 114 0.54 8.90 1.89
C PRO A 114 1.08 7.88 0.90
N THR A 115 2.36 7.97 0.59
CA THR A 115 3.05 7.09 -0.37
C THR A 115 2.73 5.61 -0.12
N ARG A 116 2.79 5.18 1.14
CA ARG A 116 2.48 3.79 1.52
C ARG A 116 1.03 3.37 1.29
N CYS A 117 0.08 4.27 1.46
CA CYS A 117 -1.33 3.98 1.17
C CYS A 117 -1.56 3.79 -0.32
N SER A 118 -0.84 4.52 -1.17
CA SER A 118 -0.94 4.42 -2.63
C SER A 118 -0.36 3.10 -3.16
N VAL A 119 0.64 2.56 -2.47
CA VAL A 119 1.32 1.32 -2.86
C VAL A 119 0.48 0.08 -2.55
N PHE A 120 -0.36 0.10 -1.51
CA PHE A 120 -1.20 -1.05 -1.17
C PHE A 120 -2.13 -1.46 -2.34
N PRO A 121 -2.25 -2.77 -2.68
CA PRO A 121 -1.80 -3.96 -1.95
C PRO A 121 -0.36 -4.41 -2.23
N LEU A 122 0.37 -3.66 -3.07
CA LEU A 122 1.75 -3.99 -3.41
C LEU A 122 2.67 -3.82 -2.20
N GLY A 123 3.74 -4.60 -2.19
CA GLY A 123 4.92 -4.43 -1.38
C GLY A 123 6.07 -3.96 -2.28
N VAL A 124 6.84 -2.98 -1.80
CA VAL A 124 8.07 -2.52 -2.47
C VAL A 124 9.26 -2.58 -1.53
N TRP A 125 10.42 -2.89 -2.08
CA TRP A 125 11.72 -2.92 -1.41
C TRP A 125 12.85 -2.59 -2.40
N LEU A 126 14.06 -2.34 -1.89
CA LEU A 126 15.25 -2.23 -2.72
C LEU A 126 16.06 -3.52 -2.67
N GLU A 127 16.46 -4.00 -3.83
CA GLU A 127 17.40 -5.11 -3.98
C GLU A 127 18.39 -4.76 -5.09
N GLU A 128 19.69 -4.90 -4.80
CA GLU A 128 20.79 -4.54 -5.72
C GLU A 128 20.72 -3.12 -6.35
N GLY A 129 19.97 -2.21 -5.73
CA GLY A 129 19.77 -0.82 -6.20
C GLY A 129 18.57 -0.64 -7.12
N ASP A 130 17.84 -1.71 -7.43
CA ASP A 130 16.58 -1.67 -8.17
C ASP A 130 15.39 -1.64 -7.20
N LEU A 131 14.29 -1.00 -7.62
CA LEU A 131 13.02 -1.02 -6.90
C LEU A 131 12.26 -2.29 -7.28
N HIS A 132 12.11 -3.20 -6.32
CA HIS A 132 11.36 -4.44 -6.49
C HIS A 132 9.93 -4.29 -5.98
N VAL A 133 9.01 -4.98 -6.63
CA VAL A 133 7.57 -4.85 -6.42
C VAL A 133 6.92 -6.23 -6.50
N ASP A 134 6.21 -6.62 -5.44
CA ASP A 134 5.39 -7.83 -5.38
C ASP A 134 4.06 -7.54 -4.69
N ILE A 135 3.18 -8.52 -4.57
CA ILE A 135 2.02 -8.46 -3.68
C ILE A 135 2.46 -8.78 -2.26
N ARG A 136 1.98 -7.99 -1.30
CA ARG A 136 2.19 -8.31 0.11
C ARG A 136 1.57 -9.65 0.42
N ASP A 137 2.27 -10.50 1.15
CA ASP A 137 1.73 -11.78 1.63
C ASP A 137 0.37 -11.59 2.32
N SER A 138 0.26 -10.59 3.18
CA SER A 138 -1.00 -10.29 3.89
C SER A 138 -2.13 -9.83 2.97
N ALA A 139 -1.83 -9.27 1.79
CA ALA A 139 -2.86 -8.87 0.85
C ALA A 139 -3.49 -10.08 0.16
N HIS A 140 -2.78 -11.19 -0.04
CA HIS A 140 -3.36 -12.40 -0.60
C HIS A 140 -4.50 -12.98 0.26
N ASP A 141 -4.40 -12.82 1.58
CA ASP A 141 -5.38 -13.36 2.53
C ASP A 141 -6.52 -12.38 2.84
N HIS A 142 -6.29 -11.08 2.66
CA HIS A 142 -7.13 -10.05 3.25
C HIS A 142 -7.62 -8.98 2.27
N CYS A 143 -7.02 -8.88 1.09
CA CYS A 143 -7.41 -7.86 0.12
C CYS A 143 -8.48 -8.37 -0.84
N ASP A 144 -9.74 -8.04 -0.54
CA ASP A 144 -10.90 -8.35 -1.39
C ASP A 144 -10.85 -7.67 -2.78
N GLY A 145 -9.91 -6.75 -3.00
CA GLY A 145 -9.70 -6.06 -4.27
C GLY A 145 -8.84 -6.81 -5.29
N LEU A 146 -8.22 -7.93 -4.92
CA LEU A 146 -7.38 -8.72 -5.82
C LEU A 146 -8.23 -9.61 -6.73
N ASN A 147 -7.92 -9.63 -8.03
CA ASN A 147 -8.55 -10.49 -9.04
C ASN A 147 -10.07 -10.31 -9.23
N VAL A 148 -10.60 -9.13 -8.88
CA VAL A 148 -12.04 -8.82 -9.00
C VAL A 148 -12.40 -7.92 -10.17
N SER A 149 -11.40 -7.30 -10.81
CA SER A 149 -11.58 -6.39 -11.94
C SER A 149 -10.80 -6.84 -13.18
N ASP A 150 -10.94 -6.13 -14.29
CA ASP A 150 -10.13 -6.31 -15.50
C ASP A 150 -8.84 -5.45 -15.48
N ARG A 151 -8.64 -4.63 -14.44
CA ARG A 151 -7.52 -3.67 -14.37
C ARG A 151 -6.25 -4.39 -13.95
N ARG A 152 -5.44 -4.78 -14.93
CA ARG A 152 -4.12 -5.41 -14.71
C ARG A 152 -3.17 -4.44 -14.03
N VAL A 153 -2.57 -4.89 -12.93
CA VAL A 153 -1.68 -4.03 -12.12
C VAL A 153 -0.42 -3.66 -12.89
N ILE A 154 0.18 -4.62 -13.61
CA ILE A 154 1.41 -4.41 -14.37
C ILE A 154 1.27 -3.35 -15.48
N GLU A 155 0.07 -3.17 -16.02
CA GLU A 155 -0.22 -2.17 -17.06
C GLU A 155 -0.55 -0.79 -16.49
N ASN A 156 -0.67 -0.68 -15.15
CA ASN A 156 -1.15 0.49 -14.44
C ASN A 156 -0.22 0.90 -13.28
N LEU A 157 1.04 0.48 -13.30
CA LEU A 157 1.98 0.66 -12.18
C LEU A 157 2.11 2.12 -11.71
N GLU A 158 2.03 3.10 -12.62
CA GLU A 158 2.11 4.53 -12.28
C GLU A 158 0.99 5.00 -11.33
N ALA A 159 -0.13 4.28 -11.27
CA ALA A 159 -1.23 4.57 -10.36
C ALA A 159 -1.01 4.00 -8.95
N PHE A 160 -0.09 3.05 -8.80
CA PHE A 160 0.20 2.36 -7.55
C PHE A 160 1.58 2.70 -6.98
N LEU A 161 2.52 3.13 -7.83
CA LEU A 161 3.91 3.38 -7.45
C LEU A 161 4.22 4.86 -7.57
N PRO A 162 3.97 5.68 -6.53
CA PRO A 162 4.31 7.10 -6.57
C PRO A 162 5.78 7.32 -6.93
N GLU A 163 6.03 8.31 -7.79
CA GLU A 163 7.36 8.62 -8.31
C GLU A 163 8.42 8.82 -7.19
N VAL A 164 8.01 9.28 -5.99
CA VAL A 164 8.92 9.46 -4.84
C VAL A 164 9.63 8.18 -4.41
N LEU A 165 9.11 6.99 -4.70
CA LEU A 165 9.72 5.71 -4.27
C LEU A 165 11.17 5.54 -4.74
N TRP A 166 11.51 6.06 -5.92
CA TRP A 166 12.87 6.00 -6.47
C TRP A 166 13.83 7.01 -5.82
N ASP A 167 13.30 7.98 -5.08
CA ASP A 167 14.09 9.02 -4.39
C ASP A 167 14.31 8.68 -2.91
N LEU A 168 13.69 7.60 -2.40
CA LEU A 168 13.81 7.17 -1.01
C LEU A 168 15.07 6.33 -0.80
N GLU A 169 15.83 6.61 0.27
CA GLU A 169 16.94 5.76 0.70
C GLU A 169 16.49 4.36 1.11
N ASN A 170 15.26 4.25 1.64
CA ASN A 170 14.64 2.98 1.98
C ASN A 170 13.12 3.04 1.71
N PRO A 171 12.65 2.56 0.55
CA PRO A 171 11.24 2.50 0.20
C PRO A 171 10.52 1.29 0.83
N ASP A 172 11.21 0.44 1.61
CA ASP A 172 10.61 -0.76 2.21
C ASP A 172 9.26 -0.42 2.85
N SER A 173 8.24 -1.08 2.31
CA SER A 173 6.86 -0.81 2.62
C SER A 173 6.25 -1.79 3.63
N GLU A 174 6.97 -2.82 4.09
CA GLU A 174 6.49 -3.84 5.03
C GLU A 174 6.64 -3.44 6.51
N ARG A 175 7.38 -2.37 6.80
CA ARG A 175 7.63 -1.94 8.19
C ARG A 175 6.34 -1.46 8.88
N VAL A 176 5.82 -2.18 9.87
CA VAL A 176 4.57 -1.83 10.58
C VAL A 176 4.82 -1.31 12.00
N LEU A 177 3.81 -0.66 12.58
CA LEU A 177 3.77 -0.25 14.01
C LEU A 177 3.78 -1.45 14.95
#